data_AF-A0A3L7SMA1-F1
#
_entry.id   AF-A0A3L7SMA1-F1
#
_cell.length_a   1.000
_cell.length_b   1.000
_cell.length_c   1.000
_cell.angle_alpha   90.00
_cell.angle_beta   90.00
_cell.angle_gamma   90.00
#
_symmetry.space_group_name_H-M   'P 1'
#
loop_
_entity.id
_entity.type
_entity.pdbx_description
1 polymer ?
#
loop_
_entity_poly.entity_id
_entity_poly.type
_entity_poly.pdbx_seq_one_letter_code
_entity_poly.pdbx_strand_id
1 'polypeptide(L)'
;MGRIALGRAVLVYDTWTVQPEAHVTIPIRGPRGGIEPFIGTGDDLAAAVAAALQSLSMVPFAIAACDVVRPRDDGRACAATVLVRALDPARPRYTTGHATAHDEPTAVAVAVARGLAAGGFLQPRLLTPGGRDVEASTERIVRGIERLTAAATLPPETVGAVRGLVAHELHRFGAGLAILAAHAPDREGVLTRFDAQAALELPAGSTKTSDTRTSDWWEWFPGLDNDARTLREVLAELPAAPATAIPWIVRLFENPAGWLRLHGAIHLKDHDMIHVLLGRGLLDQDEAFVIGFTMGSTKAVSSAERAWFGFVVSRLYPEPYRISQRMLAAYDLGLEAGRELDVKDLHCVLRDDMLDRPLGAVRRELGIDSRRLREFYARERAALPGTLASSRLPLDLPAATDQPPLPEAA
;
A
#
# COMPACT_ATOMS: atom_id res chain seq x y z
N MET A 1 14.90 -5.04 7.16
CA MET A 1 13.51 -5.21 6.66
C MET A 1 13.57 -5.98 5.36
N GLY A 2 12.87 -7.11 5.25
CA GLY A 2 12.89 -7.95 4.05
C GLY A 2 12.18 -7.28 2.87
N ARG A 3 12.96 -6.81 1.89
CA ARG A 3 12.46 -6.32 0.61
C ARG A 3 13.45 -6.74 -0.47
N ILE A 4 12.92 -7.21 -1.59
CA ILE A 4 13.69 -7.39 -2.82
C ILE A 4 13.07 -6.53 -3.91
N ALA A 5 13.88 -5.78 -4.64
CA ALA A 5 13.46 -5.09 -5.85
C ALA A 5 14.24 -5.66 -7.04
N LEU A 6 13.53 -6.05 -8.09
CA LEU A 6 14.14 -6.55 -9.32
C LEU A 6 14.39 -5.34 -10.22
N GLY A 7 15.62 -5.16 -10.67
CA GLY A 7 15.91 -4.25 -11.78
C GLY A 7 15.68 -4.93 -13.12
N ARG A 8 16.07 -4.25 -14.19
CA ARG A 8 15.90 -4.74 -15.56
C ARG A 8 16.67 -6.04 -15.77
N ALA A 9 15.97 -7.11 -16.16
CA ALA A 9 16.59 -8.37 -16.49
C ALA A 9 17.22 -8.29 -17.88
N VAL A 10 18.43 -8.83 -18.03
CA VAL A 10 19.14 -8.88 -19.30
C VAL A 10 19.23 -10.32 -19.75
N LEU A 11 18.74 -10.59 -20.96
CA LEU A 11 18.80 -11.89 -21.61
C LEU A 11 19.85 -11.87 -22.73
N VAL A 12 20.74 -12.86 -22.73
CA VAL A 12 21.71 -13.11 -23.78
C VAL A 12 21.57 -14.57 -24.21
N TYR A 13 21.46 -14.81 -25.51
CA TYR A 13 21.49 -16.18 -26.06
C TYR A 13 22.92 -16.50 -26.48
N ASP A 14 23.47 -17.61 -25.97
CA ASP A 14 24.68 -18.17 -26.57
C ASP A 14 24.29 -18.90 -27.86
N THR A 15 24.71 -18.34 -28.99
CA THR A 15 24.39 -18.86 -30.32
C THR A 15 25.51 -19.72 -30.90
N TRP A 16 26.63 -19.87 -30.16
CA TRP A 16 27.80 -20.62 -30.60
C TRP A 16 27.79 -22.08 -30.17
N THR A 17 26.82 -22.48 -29.33
CA THR A 17 26.61 -23.85 -28.86
C THR A 17 25.62 -24.60 -29.75
N VAL A 18 25.76 -25.93 -29.82
CA VAL A 18 24.87 -26.82 -30.61
C VAL A 18 23.42 -26.79 -30.10
N GLN A 19 23.22 -26.38 -28.84
CA GLN A 19 21.93 -26.07 -28.24
C GLN A 19 21.99 -24.64 -27.70
N PRO A 20 21.20 -23.69 -28.22
CA PRO A 20 21.26 -22.31 -27.76
C PRO A 20 20.80 -22.24 -26.29
N GLU A 21 21.68 -21.75 -25.42
CA GLU A 21 21.40 -21.59 -24.00
C GLU A 21 21.00 -20.13 -23.71
N ALA A 22 19.92 -19.95 -22.97
CA ALA A 22 19.49 -18.64 -22.48
C ALA A 22 20.26 -18.30 -21.21
N HIS A 23 20.94 -17.17 -21.20
CA HIS A 23 21.60 -16.61 -20.02
C HIS A 23 20.85 -15.36 -19.56
N VAL A 24 20.34 -15.38 -18.33
CA VAL A 24 19.66 -14.22 -17.73
C VAL A 24 20.45 -13.66 -16.56
N THR A 25 20.58 -12.35 -16.51
CA THR A 25 21.09 -11.62 -15.33
C THR A 25 19.99 -10.75 -14.78
N ILE A 26 19.65 -10.95 -13.51
CA ILE A 26 18.58 -10.24 -12.81
C ILE A 26 19.22 -9.46 -11.65
N PRO A 27 19.33 -8.12 -11.73
CA PRO A 27 19.82 -7.33 -10.61
C PRO A 27 18.76 -7.29 -9.52
N ILE A 28 19.11 -7.69 -8.29
CA ILE A 28 18.19 -7.70 -7.16
C ILE A 28 18.74 -6.83 -6.05
N ARG A 29 17.98 -5.81 -5.67
CA ARG A 29 18.27 -5.01 -4.48
C ARG A 29 17.78 -5.77 -3.25
N GLY A 30 18.71 -6.22 -2.41
CA GLY A 30 18.38 -6.95 -1.19
C GLY A 30 17.90 -6.06 -0.02
N PRO A 31 17.50 -6.68 1.09
CA PRO A 31 17.04 -6.00 2.33
C PRO A 31 18.01 -4.97 2.93
N ARG A 32 19.29 -5.05 2.57
CA ARG A 32 20.37 -4.18 3.04
C ARG A 32 20.71 -3.05 2.05
N GLY A 33 19.94 -2.90 0.98
CA GLY A 33 20.11 -1.85 -0.04
C GLY A 33 21.15 -2.16 -1.12
N GLY A 34 22.02 -3.15 -0.93
CA GLY A 34 22.95 -3.61 -1.97
C GLY A 34 22.22 -4.24 -3.16
N ILE A 35 22.71 -3.98 -4.38
CA ILE A 35 22.25 -4.62 -5.61
C ILE A 35 23.19 -5.77 -5.93
N GLU A 36 22.67 -6.98 -5.97
CA GLU A 36 23.42 -8.19 -6.31
C GLU A 36 22.85 -8.79 -7.61
N PRO A 37 23.67 -9.11 -8.61
CA PRO A 37 23.20 -9.79 -9.82
C PRO A 37 22.97 -11.27 -9.54
N PHE A 38 21.78 -11.75 -9.89
CA PHE A 38 21.43 -13.17 -9.89
C PHE A 38 21.50 -13.67 -11.33
N ILE A 39 22.33 -14.68 -11.56
CA ILE A 39 22.61 -15.22 -12.88
C ILE A 39 22.01 -16.62 -12.95
N GLY A 40 21.30 -16.89 -14.03
CA GLY A 40 20.76 -18.20 -14.32
C GLY A 40 20.91 -18.54 -15.79
N THR A 41 21.03 -19.83 -16.06
CA THR A 41 21.13 -20.37 -17.41
C THR A 41 20.12 -21.49 -17.59
N GLY A 42 19.67 -21.70 -18.82
CA GLY A 42 18.71 -22.76 -19.13
C GLY A 42 18.34 -22.79 -20.60
N ASP A 43 17.60 -23.82 -20.99
CA ASP A 43 17.22 -24.07 -22.40
C ASP A 43 16.31 -22.97 -22.98
N ASP A 44 15.60 -22.23 -22.12
CA ASP A 44 14.78 -21.09 -22.49
C ASP A 44 14.81 -19.99 -21.41
N LEU A 45 14.16 -18.86 -21.69
CA LEU A 45 14.08 -17.73 -20.76
C LEU A 45 13.45 -18.12 -19.42
N ALA A 46 12.41 -18.95 -19.41
CA ALA A 46 11.74 -19.36 -18.18
C ALA A 46 12.69 -20.20 -17.32
N ALA A 47 13.36 -21.20 -17.91
CA ALA A 47 14.35 -22.03 -17.24
C ALA A 47 15.50 -21.20 -16.68
N ALA A 48 16.06 -20.26 -17.47
CA ALA A 48 17.12 -19.37 -17.03
C ALA A 48 16.68 -18.48 -15.85
N VAL A 49 15.47 -17.92 -15.90
CA VAL A 49 14.90 -17.12 -14.80
C VAL A 49 14.65 -17.96 -13.54
N ALA A 50 14.13 -19.19 -13.70
CA ALA A 50 13.92 -20.10 -12.59
C ALA A 50 15.26 -20.43 -11.90
N ALA A 51 16.30 -20.74 -12.68
CA ALA A 51 17.64 -20.99 -12.18
C ALA A 51 18.21 -19.78 -11.42
N ALA A 52 18.08 -18.56 -11.97
CA ALA A 52 18.55 -17.33 -11.34
C ALA A 52 17.88 -17.08 -9.97
N LEU A 53 16.57 -17.31 -9.87
CA LEU A 53 15.78 -17.02 -8.67
C LEU A 53 15.74 -18.18 -7.67
N GLN A 54 16.27 -19.36 -8.00
CA GLN A 54 16.20 -20.56 -7.17
C GLN A 54 16.81 -20.35 -5.77
N SER A 55 17.88 -19.56 -5.66
CA SER A 55 18.58 -19.26 -4.40
C SER A 55 17.77 -18.36 -3.44
N LEU A 56 16.73 -17.68 -3.92
CA LEU A 56 15.82 -16.87 -3.11
C LEU A 56 14.68 -17.69 -2.50
N SER A 57 14.44 -18.88 -3.06
CA SER A 57 13.39 -19.78 -2.61
C SER A 57 13.88 -20.68 -1.46
N MET A 58 12.97 -21.02 -0.55
CA MET A 58 13.14 -22.11 0.42
C MET A 58 12.65 -23.45 -0.12
N VAL A 59 11.78 -23.41 -1.12
CA VAL A 59 11.16 -24.59 -1.72
C VAL A 59 11.65 -24.70 -3.16
N PRO A 60 12.34 -25.79 -3.53
CA PRO A 60 12.72 -26.05 -4.92
C PRO A 60 11.48 -25.95 -5.82
N PHE A 61 11.59 -25.24 -6.94
CA PHE A 61 10.46 -24.97 -7.81
C PHE A 61 10.84 -25.09 -9.28
N ALA A 62 9.83 -25.21 -10.13
CA ALA A 62 9.96 -25.08 -11.57
C ALA A 62 8.84 -24.19 -12.11
N ILE A 63 9.09 -23.61 -13.28
CA ILE A 63 8.06 -22.94 -14.06
C ILE A 63 7.38 -24.01 -14.92
N ALA A 64 6.11 -24.26 -14.64
CA ALA A 64 5.31 -25.28 -15.31
C ALA A 64 4.67 -24.75 -16.62
N ALA A 65 4.40 -23.45 -16.68
CA ALA A 65 3.92 -22.77 -17.88
C ALA A 65 4.35 -21.29 -17.84
N CYS A 66 4.64 -20.72 -19.02
CA CYS A 66 4.97 -19.32 -19.17
C CYS A 66 4.35 -18.78 -20.46
N ASP A 67 3.41 -17.85 -20.33
CA ASP A 67 2.76 -17.18 -21.43
C ASP A 67 3.19 -15.71 -21.46
N VAL A 68 3.69 -15.25 -22.60
CA VAL A 68 4.10 -13.86 -22.79
C VAL A 68 3.33 -13.25 -23.95
N VAL A 69 2.60 -12.16 -23.66
CA VAL A 69 1.91 -11.35 -24.66
C VAL A 69 2.80 -10.17 -25.03
N ARG A 70 3.27 -10.17 -26.28
CA ARG A 70 4.08 -9.09 -26.84
C ARG A 70 3.17 -8.10 -27.60
N PRO A 71 3.21 -6.80 -27.29
CA PRO A 71 2.49 -5.81 -28.08
C PRO A 71 3.08 -5.71 -29.49
N ARG A 72 2.24 -5.35 -30.45
CA ARG A 72 2.56 -5.51 -31.87
C ARG A 72 3.43 -4.43 -32.50
N ASP A 73 3.54 -3.20 -31.96
CA ASP A 73 4.56 -2.21 -32.43
C ASP A 73 4.52 -0.79 -31.76
N ASP A 74 3.89 -0.59 -30.59
CA ASP A 74 3.56 0.78 -30.12
C ASP A 74 4.20 1.21 -28.79
N GLY A 75 5.32 0.58 -28.39
CA GLY A 75 6.01 0.94 -27.14
C GLY A 75 5.25 0.57 -25.86
N ARG A 76 4.19 -0.25 -25.97
CA ARG A 76 3.48 -0.82 -24.82
C ARG A 76 4.33 -1.87 -24.09
N ALA A 77 4.03 -2.09 -22.82
CA ALA A 77 4.68 -3.10 -21.98
C ALA A 77 4.33 -4.54 -22.42
N CYS A 78 5.31 -5.45 -22.34
CA CYS A 78 5.08 -6.89 -22.41
C CYS A 78 4.34 -7.36 -21.15
N ALA A 79 3.38 -8.27 -21.30
CA ALA A 79 2.70 -8.92 -20.19
C ALA A 79 3.11 -10.39 -20.11
N ALA A 80 3.46 -10.87 -18.92
CA ALA A 80 3.84 -12.24 -18.66
C ALA A 80 2.93 -12.86 -17.59
N THR A 81 2.48 -14.10 -17.84
CA THR A 81 1.80 -14.97 -16.88
C THR A 81 2.62 -16.23 -16.70
N VAL A 82 2.91 -16.59 -15.46
CA VAL A 82 3.78 -17.72 -15.13
C VAL A 82 3.15 -18.60 -14.08
N LEU A 83 3.04 -19.90 -14.36
CA LEU A 83 2.65 -20.91 -13.39
C LEU A 83 3.90 -21.51 -12.75
N VAL A 84 4.04 -21.34 -11.44
CA VAL A 84 5.13 -21.90 -10.64
C VAL A 84 4.63 -23.10 -9.84
N ARG A 85 5.42 -24.18 -9.84
CA ARG A 85 5.14 -25.43 -9.14
C ARG A 85 6.30 -25.82 -8.22
N ALA A 86 6.01 -26.32 -7.02
CA ALA A 86 7.03 -26.95 -6.17
C ALA A 86 7.51 -28.28 -6.76
N LEU A 87 8.82 -28.52 -6.73
CA LEU A 87 9.43 -29.78 -7.14
C LEU A 87 9.28 -30.88 -6.09
N ASP A 88 8.91 -30.56 -4.85
CA ASP A 88 8.64 -31.54 -3.80
C ASP A 88 7.23 -32.15 -3.99
N PRO A 89 7.13 -33.42 -4.44
CA PRO A 89 5.85 -34.07 -4.66
C PRO A 89 5.09 -34.37 -3.36
N ALA A 90 5.78 -34.41 -2.21
CA ALA A 90 5.14 -34.63 -0.91
C ALA A 90 4.49 -33.35 -0.37
N ARG A 91 4.86 -32.18 -0.90
CA ARG A 91 4.34 -30.86 -0.51
C ARG A 91 4.07 -30.01 -1.75
N PRO A 92 3.11 -30.42 -2.59
CA PRO A 92 2.85 -29.72 -3.83
C PRO A 92 2.36 -28.30 -3.52
N ARG A 93 2.84 -27.36 -4.31
CA ARG A 93 2.43 -25.96 -4.28
C ARG A 93 2.30 -25.49 -5.70
N TYR A 94 1.25 -24.73 -5.97
CA TYR A 94 0.98 -24.13 -7.26
C TYR A 94 0.64 -22.68 -7.04
N THR A 95 1.15 -21.82 -7.91
CA THR A 95 0.85 -20.39 -7.85
C THR A 95 1.09 -19.77 -9.20
N THR A 96 0.29 -18.77 -9.52
CA THR A 96 0.44 -18.01 -10.76
C THR A 96 0.94 -16.62 -10.41
N GLY A 97 1.96 -16.18 -11.13
CA GLY A 97 2.43 -14.82 -11.10
C GLY A 97 2.12 -14.11 -12.40
N HIS A 98 1.79 -12.82 -12.31
CA HIS A 98 1.50 -11.97 -13.45
C HIS A 98 2.29 -10.68 -13.34
N ALA A 99 2.88 -10.20 -14.44
CA ALA A 99 3.57 -8.93 -14.45
C ALA A 99 3.56 -8.29 -15.84
N THR A 100 3.72 -6.97 -15.87
CA THR A 100 3.99 -6.22 -17.10
C THR A 100 5.30 -5.48 -16.96
N ALA A 101 6.11 -5.44 -18.02
CA ALA A 101 7.35 -4.67 -18.06
C ALA A 101 7.68 -4.20 -19.48
N HIS A 102 8.61 -3.26 -19.63
CA HIS A 102 9.02 -2.76 -20.95
C HIS A 102 9.70 -3.81 -21.84
N ASP A 103 10.20 -4.90 -21.25
CA ASP A 103 10.77 -6.02 -21.97
C ASP A 103 10.33 -7.35 -21.35
N GLU A 104 10.34 -8.38 -22.19
CA GLU A 104 9.93 -9.74 -21.85
C GLU A 104 10.75 -10.38 -20.72
N PRO A 105 12.10 -10.32 -20.71
CA PRO A 105 12.89 -10.88 -19.61
C PRO A 105 12.50 -10.30 -18.25
N THR A 106 12.29 -8.98 -18.18
CA THR A 106 11.87 -8.31 -16.94
C THR A 106 10.45 -8.71 -16.57
N ALA A 107 9.52 -8.79 -17.54
CA ALA A 107 8.15 -9.21 -17.27
C ALA A 107 8.10 -10.64 -16.71
N VAL A 108 8.84 -11.58 -17.31
CA VAL A 108 8.92 -12.97 -16.83
C VAL A 108 9.58 -13.05 -15.46
N ALA A 109 10.71 -12.36 -15.23
CA ALA A 109 11.39 -12.35 -13.93
C ALA A 109 10.49 -11.82 -12.80
N VAL A 110 9.76 -10.72 -13.04
CA VAL A 110 8.83 -10.14 -12.07
C VAL A 110 7.63 -11.06 -11.86
N ALA A 111 7.09 -11.67 -12.92
CA ALA A 111 5.99 -12.63 -12.80
C ALA A 111 6.42 -13.87 -11.98
N VAL A 112 7.60 -14.42 -12.20
CA VAL A 112 8.13 -15.55 -11.40
C VAL A 112 8.29 -15.14 -9.94
N ALA A 113 8.96 -14.03 -9.65
CA ALA A 113 9.15 -13.56 -8.29
C ALA A 113 7.81 -13.32 -7.55
N ARG A 114 6.79 -12.84 -8.28
CA ARG A 114 5.41 -12.71 -7.79
C ARG A 114 4.79 -14.04 -7.43
N GLY A 115 4.86 -15.01 -8.35
CA GLY A 115 4.39 -16.36 -8.10
C GLY A 115 5.06 -16.92 -6.85
N LEU A 116 6.40 -16.84 -6.76
CA LEU A 116 7.15 -17.33 -5.62
C LEU A 116 6.73 -16.68 -4.30
N ALA A 117 6.51 -15.37 -4.27
CA ALA A 117 6.03 -14.69 -3.07
C ALA A 117 4.61 -15.15 -2.70
N ALA A 118 3.67 -15.12 -3.65
CA ALA A 118 2.28 -15.47 -3.42
C ALA A 118 2.09 -16.94 -3.03
N GLY A 119 2.94 -17.84 -3.53
CA GLY A 119 2.92 -19.26 -3.20
C GLY A 119 3.72 -19.63 -1.94
N GLY A 120 4.32 -18.66 -1.24
CA GLY A 120 5.14 -18.89 -0.05
C GLY A 120 6.44 -19.66 -0.33
N PHE A 121 6.99 -19.51 -1.54
CA PHE A 121 8.26 -20.15 -1.92
C PHE A 121 9.46 -19.37 -1.37
N LEU A 122 9.37 -18.04 -1.33
CA LEU A 122 10.48 -17.18 -0.94
C LEU A 122 10.88 -17.35 0.53
N GLN A 123 12.15 -17.08 0.83
CA GLN A 123 12.62 -16.99 2.20
C GLN A 123 11.88 -15.87 2.97
N PRO A 124 11.40 -16.11 4.22
CA PRO A 124 10.62 -15.14 5.01
C PRO A 124 11.34 -13.81 5.26
N ARG A 125 12.69 -13.85 5.24
CA ARG A 125 13.54 -12.66 5.37
C ARG A 125 13.47 -11.73 4.15
N LEU A 126 12.94 -12.21 3.02
CA LEU A 126 12.75 -11.45 1.78
C LEU A 126 11.33 -10.89 1.68
N LEU A 127 10.40 -11.42 2.48
CA LEU A 127 9.02 -10.95 2.56
C LEU A 127 8.89 -9.70 3.45
N THR A 128 7.92 -8.86 3.12
CA THR A 128 7.49 -7.76 3.98
C THR A 128 6.85 -8.30 5.27
N PRO A 129 6.73 -7.50 6.34
CA PRO A 129 5.97 -7.90 7.52
C PRO A 129 4.56 -8.40 7.20
N GLY A 130 3.81 -7.68 6.35
CA GLY A 130 2.49 -8.10 5.91
C GLY A 130 2.51 -9.42 5.10
N GLY A 131 3.50 -9.60 4.23
CA GLY A 131 3.66 -10.86 3.49
C GLY A 131 3.90 -12.07 4.42
N ARG A 132 4.69 -11.90 5.49
CA ARG A 132 4.88 -12.95 6.51
C ARG A 132 3.58 -13.26 7.26
N ASP A 133 2.80 -12.24 7.60
CA ASP A 133 1.53 -12.41 8.31
C ASP A 133 0.48 -13.13 7.43
N VAL A 134 0.45 -12.84 6.13
CA VAL A 134 -0.37 -13.54 5.14
C VAL A 134 0.03 -15.01 5.01
N GLU A 135 1.33 -15.30 4.92
CA GLU A 135 1.81 -16.68 4.85
C GLU A 135 1.49 -17.47 6.13
N ALA A 136 1.72 -16.86 7.30
CA ALA A 136 1.37 -17.47 8.58
C ALA A 136 -0.15 -17.72 8.71
N SER A 137 -0.98 -16.83 8.17
CA SER A 137 -2.44 -16.98 8.16
C SER A 137 -2.89 -18.08 7.20
N THR A 138 -2.31 -18.13 6.00
CA THR A 138 -2.53 -19.22 5.02
C THR A 138 -2.24 -20.57 5.67
N GLU A 139 -1.09 -20.70 6.32
CA GLU A 139 -0.66 -21.92 7.01
C GLU A 139 -1.62 -22.35 8.12
N ARG A 140 -2.21 -21.40 8.85
CA ARG A 140 -3.23 -21.69 9.87
C ARG A 140 -4.54 -22.16 9.25
N ILE A 141 -4.99 -21.53 8.17
CA ILE A 141 -6.23 -21.87 7.47
C ILE A 141 -6.12 -23.26 6.83
N VAL A 142 -5.04 -23.53 6.09
CA VAL A 142 -4.82 -24.84 5.46
C VAL A 142 -4.82 -25.95 6.50
N ARG A 143 -4.09 -25.78 7.61
CA ARG A 143 -4.14 -26.74 8.73
C ARG A 143 -5.51 -26.86 9.38
N GLY A 144 -6.28 -25.78 9.43
CA GLY A 144 -7.67 -25.79 9.87
C GLY A 144 -8.56 -26.64 8.96
N ILE A 145 -8.43 -26.45 7.65
CA ILE A 145 -9.14 -27.23 6.62
C ILE A 145 -8.74 -28.70 6.74
N GLU A 146 -7.44 -29.03 6.78
CA GLU A 146 -6.95 -30.40 6.93
C GLU A 146 -7.56 -31.11 8.15
N ARG A 147 -7.63 -30.41 9.29
CA ARG A 147 -8.28 -30.93 10.52
C ARG A 147 -9.79 -31.12 10.36
N LEU A 148 -10.47 -30.21 9.66
CA LEU A 148 -11.91 -30.32 9.40
C LEU A 148 -12.24 -31.43 8.40
N THR A 149 -11.36 -31.67 7.43
CA THR A 149 -11.48 -32.76 6.44
C THR A 149 -10.95 -34.09 6.95
N ALA A 150 -10.67 -34.26 8.24
CA ALA A 150 -10.09 -35.48 8.82
C ALA A 150 -10.91 -36.78 8.58
N ALA A 151 -12.12 -36.70 8.03
CA ALA A 151 -12.89 -37.86 7.56
C ALA A 151 -12.53 -38.36 6.14
N ALA A 152 -11.81 -37.56 5.34
CA ALA A 152 -11.27 -37.94 4.04
C ALA A 152 -9.94 -37.20 3.85
N THR A 153 -8.81 -37.89 4.03
CA THR A 153 -7.48 -37.35 3.77
C THR A 153 -7.44 -36.76 2.37
N LEU A 154 -7.31 -35.43 2.27
CA LEU A 154 -7.23 -34.77 0.97
C LEU A 154 -5.94 -35.22 0.27
N PRO A 155 -5.98 -35.51 -1.04
CA PRO A 155 -4.77 -35.75 -1.81
C PRO A 155 -3.81 -34.56 -1.66
N PRO A 156 -2.48 -34.80 -1.61
CA PRO A 156 -1.50 -33.71 -1.47
C PRO A 156 -1.70 -32.61 -2.50
N GLU A 157 -2.03 -32.95 -3.75
CA GLU A 157 -2.28 -31.98 -4.82
C GLU A 157 -3.45 -31.04 -4.52
N THR A 158 -4.54 -31.57 -3.94
CA THR A 158 -5.69 -30.78 -3.51
C THR A 158 -5.31 -29.82 -2.39
N VAL A 159 -4.50 -30.27 -1.42
CA VAL A 159 -3.96 -29.41 -0.35
C VAL A 159 -3.10 -28.29 -0.95
N GLY A 160 -2.25 -28.62 -1.93
CA GLY A 160 -1.44 -27.65 -2.66
C GLY A 160 -2.27 -26.60 -3.41
N ALA A 161 -3.35 -27.02 -4.06
CA ALA A 161 -4.28 -26.15 -4.77
C ALA A 161 -5.08 -25.25 -3.81
N VAL A 162 -5.61 -25.81 -2.73
CA VAL A 162 -6.33 -25.04 -1.67
C VAL A 162 -5.39 -24.03 -1.02
N ARG A 163 -4.16 -24.42 -0.71
CA ARG A 163 -3.13 -23.51 -0.21
C ARG A 163 -2.87 -22.38 -1.21
N GLY A 164 -2.66 -22.70 -2.49
CA GLY A 164 -2.45 -21.71 -3.54
C GLY A 164 -3.60 -20.72 -3.64
N LEU A 165 -4.85 -21.20 -3.61
CA LEU A 165 -6.05 -20.37 -3.64
C LEU A 165 -6.18 -19.50 -2.39
N VAL A 166 -6.00 -20.07 -1.19
CA VAL A 166 -6.06 -19.32 0.07
C VAL A 166 -4.95 -18.28 0.16
N ALA A 167 -3.73 -18.63 -0.24
CA ALA A 167 -2.61 -17.70 -0.26
C ALA A 167 -2.84 -16.58 -1.28
N HIS A 168 -3.29 -16.92 -2.49
CA HIS A 168 -3.62 -15.95 -3.54
C HIS A 168 -4.74 -15.01 -3.07
N GLU A 169 -5.83 -15.56 -2.53
CA GLU A 169 -6.94 -14.76 -2.01
C GLU A 169 -6.51 -13.95 -0.78
N LEU A 170 -5.73 -14.49 0.16
CA LEU A 170 -5.20 -13.71 1.29
C LEU A 170 -4.15 -12.68 0.86
N HIS A 171 -3.42 -12.89 -0.22
CA HIS A 171 -2.55 -11.86 -0.81
C HIS A 171 -3.38 -10.78 -1.51
N ARG A 172 -4.50 -11.17 -2.14
CA ARG A 172 -5.49 -10.28 -2.75
C ARG A 172 -6.28 -9.48 -1.69
N PHE A 173 -6.61 -10.10 -0.55
CA PHE A 173 -7.35 -9.52 0.58
C PHE A 173 -6.43 -8.82 1.60
N GLY A 174 -5.18 -9.26 1.75
CA GLY A 174 -4.26 -8.89 2.84
C GLY A 174 -3.43 -7.64 2.60
N ALA A 175 -3.57 -7.01 1.44
CA ALA A 175 -3.11 -5.64 1.21
C ALA A 175 -4.29 -4.90 0.60
N GLY A 176 -4.41 -3.59 0.81
CA GLY A 176 -5.50 -2.74 0.30
C GLY A 176 -5.78 -2.84 -1.21
N LEU A 177 -5.07 -3.67 -1.98
CA LEU A 177 -5.18 -3.92 -3.41
C LEU A 177 -6.58 -4.30 -3.91
N ALA A 178 -7.43 -4.99 -3.13
CA ALA A 178 -8.81 -5.27 -3.56
C ALA A 178 -9.70 -4.00 -3.55
N ILE A 179 -9.51 -3.13 -2.56
CA ILE A 179 -10.18 -1.81 -2.48
C ILE A 179 -9.58 -0.86 -3.53
N LEU A 180 -8.24 -0.89 -3.68
CA LEU A 180 -7.51 -0.14 -4.71
C LEU A 180 -7.94 -0.53 -6.13
N ALA A 181 -8.00 -1.82 -6.46
CA ALA A 181 -8.35 -2.30 -7.80
C ALA A 181 -9.85 -2.21 -8.11
N ALA A 182 -10.73 -2.28 -7.11
CA ALA A 182 -12.17 -2.07 -7.33
C ALA A 182 -12.47 -0.63 -7.79
N HIS A 183 -11.67 0.34 -7.33
CA HIS A 183 -11.96 1.78 -7.45
C HIS A 183 -10.89 2.60 -8.18
N ALA A 184 -9.79 2.03 -8.65
CA ALA A 184 -8.78 2.74 -9.46
C ALA A 184 -9.23 2.94 -10.91
N PRO A 185 -8.95 4.10 -11.53
CA PRO A 185 -9.18 4.35 -12.95
C PRO A 185 -8.42 3.35 -13.84
N ASP A 186 -7.23 2.94 -13.41
CA ASP A 186 -6.39 1.92 -14.05
C ASP A 186 -6.32 0.65 -13.19
N ARG A 187 -7.34 -0.21 -13.33
CA ARG A 187 -7.42 -1.49 -12.61
C ARG A 187 -6.25 -2.43 -12.92
N GLU A 188 -5.69 -2.35 -14.14
CA GLU A 188 -4.58 -3.21 -14.55
C GLU A 188 -3.25 -2.69 -13.98
N GLY A 189 -3.02 -1.38 -13.98
CA GLY A 189 -1.85 -0.75 -13.36
C GLY A 189 -1.69 -1.05 -11.87
N VAL A 190 -2.80 -1.07 -11.11
CA VAL A 190 -2.80 -1.44 -9.68
C VAL A 190 -2.34 -2.88 -9.44
N LEU A 191 -2.69 -3.81 -10.33
CA LEU A 191 -2.25 -5.21 -10.27
C LEU A 191 -0.77 -5.39 -10.69
N THR A 192 -0.18 -4.39 -11.36
CA THR A 192 1.23 -4.36 -11.75
C THR A 192 2.15 -3.74 -10.70
N ARG A 193 1.62 -3.23 -9.58
CA ARG A 193 2.43 -2.74 -8.44
C ARG A 193 2.52 -3.82 -7.36
N PHE A 194 3.71 -4.42 -7.22
CA PHE A 194 3.98 -5.50 -6.26
C PHE A 194 3.92 -5.03 -4.79
N ASP A 195 4.03 -3.73 -4.59
CA ASP A 195 4.07 -3.06 -3.30
C ASP A 195 3.40 -1.68 -3.47
N ALA A 196 2.25 -1.46 -2.82
CA ALA A 196 1.62 -0.14 -2.82
C ALA A 196 2.55 0.93 -2.21
N GLN A 197 3.52 0.55 -1.37
CA GLN A 197 4.53 1.46 -0.83
C GLN A 197 5.57 1.91 -1.86
N ALA A 198 5.75 1.19 -2.98
CA ALA A 198 6.62 1.64 -4.07
C ALA A 198 6.09 2.94 -4.71
N ALA A 199 4.77 3.19 -4.61
CA ALA A 199 4.17 4.47 -5.01
C ALA A 199 4.74 5.65 -4.22
N LEU A 200 5.27 5.42 -3.02
CA LEU A 200 5.85 6.45 -2.17
C LEU A 200 7.35 6.67 -2.43
N GLU A 201 8.02 5.88 -3.27
CA GLU A 201 9.45 6.02 -3.50
C GLU A 201 9.71 6.95 -4.71
N LEU A 202 10.58 7.94 -4.51
CA LEU A 202 11.15 8.73 -5.60
C LEU A 202 12.29 7.94 -6.27
N PRO A 203 12.63 8.22 -7.54
CA PRO A 203 13.73 7.54 -8.25
C PRO A 203 15.08 7.54 -7.50
N ALA A 204 15.30 8.55 -6.64
CA ALA A 204 16.49 8.69 -5.81
C ALA A 204 16.46 7.84 -4.51
N GLY A 205 15.39 7.09 -4.25
CA GLY A 205 15.22 6.24 -3.06
C GLY A 205 14.69 6.96 -1.81
N SER A 206 14.35 8.24 -1.91
CA SER A 206 13.68 9.00 -0.85
C SER A 206 12.17 8.79 -0.88
N THR A 207 11.50 8.87 0.28
CA THR A 207 10.03 8.81 0.36
C THR A 207 9.41 10.14 -0.07
N LYS A 208 8.35 10.09 -0.87
CA LYS A 208 7.50 11.24 -1.22
C LYS A 208 6.91 11.84 0.05
N THR A 209 7.01 13.15 0.21
CA THR A 209 6.38 13.91 1.30
C THR A 209 5.01 14.45 0.91
N SER A 210 4.69 14.44 -0.39
CA SER A 210 3.37 14.69 -0.97
C SER A 210 3.28 14.00 -2.34
N ASP A 211 2.06 13.66 -2.75
CA ASP A 211 1.74 13.27 -4.12
C ASP A 211 0.31 13.71 -4.44
N THR A 212 0.17 14.89 -5.01
CA THR A 212 -1.15 15.49 -5.32
C THR A 212 -1.49 15.42 -6.80
N ARG A 213 -0.51 15.09 -7.66
CA ARG A 213 -0.68 15.05 -9.12
C ARG A 213 -0.97 13.66 -9.66
N THR A 214 -1.01 12.66 -8.79
CA THR A 214 -1.42 11.31 -9.15
C THR A 214 -2.89 11.28 -9.59
N SER A 215 -3.18 10.50 -10.62
CA SER A 215 -4.56 10.20 -11.04
C SER A 215 -5.22 9.15 -10.14
N ASP A 216 -4.42 8.47 -9.31
CA ASP A 216 -4.86 7.40 -8.43
C ASP A 216 -5.24 7.97 -7.05
N TRP A 217 -6.53 7.94 -6.70
CA TRP A 217 -7.04 8.51 -5.44
C TRP A 217 -6.36 8.00 -4.17
N TRP A 218 -5.86 6.77 -4.22
CA TRP A 218 -5.23 6.10 -3.10
C TRP A 218 -3.75 6.43 -2.92
N GLU A 219 -3.10 6.88 -4.00
CA GLU A 219 -1.75 7.45 -3.94
C GLU A 219 -1.79 8.91 -3.53
N TRP A 220 -2.95 9.56 -3.63
CA TRP A 220 -3.07 10.98 -3.36
C TRP A 220 -2.86 11.29 -1.87
N PHE A 221 -1.96 12.23 -1.59
CA PHE A 221 -1.83 12.89 -0.29
C PHE A 221 -1.14 14.25 -0.42
N PRO A 222 -1.62 15.29 0.27
CA PRO A 222 -1.05 16.62 0.16
C PRO A 222 0.17 16.85 1.05
N GLY A 223 0.34 16.07 2.12
CA GLY A 223 1.40 16.27 3.10
C GLY A 223 1.26 17.59 3.87
N LEU A 224 2.21 17.84 4.78
CA LEU A 224 2.23 19.06 5.60
C LEU A 224 3.13 20.18 5.05
N ASP A 225 4.09 19.86 4.17
CA ASP A 225 5.11 20.80 3.68
C ASP A 225 4.61 21.59 2.45
N ASN A 226 3.44 22.23 2.57
CA ASN A 226 2.74 22.90 1.48
C ASN A 226 2.12 24.26 1.88
N ASP A 227 2.65 24.89 2.94
CA ASP A 227 2.11 26.12 3.55
C ASP A 227 1.92 27.30 2.57
N ALA A 228 2.74 27.37 1.52
CA ALA A 228 2.69 28.44 0.52
C ALA A 228 1.57 28.26 -0.51
N ARG A 229 1.08 27.02 -0.71
CA ARG A 229 -0.03 26.74 -1.64
C ARG A 229 -1.35 27.21 -1.02
N THR A 230 -2.31 27.57 -1.87
CA THR A 230 -3.66 27.87 -1.38
C THR A 230 -4.47 26.60 -1.17
N LEU A 231 -5.50 26.68 -0.32
CA LEU A 231 -6.42 25.56 -0.09
C LEU A 231 -7.14 25.15 -1.39
N ARG A 232 -7.53 26.12 -2.22
CA ARG A 232 -8.15 25.89 -3.54
C ARG A 232 -7.23 25.12 -4.48
N GLU A 233 -5.95 25.50 -4.55
CA GLU A 233 -4.98 24.85 -5.44
C GLU A 233 -4.84 23.36 -5.13
N VAL A 234 -4.77 22.99 -3.85
CA VAL A 234 -4.61 21.59 -3.44
C VAL A 234 -5.91 20.82 -3.59
N LEU A 235 -7.05 21.43 -3.27
CA LEU A 235 -8.38 20.81 -3.49
C LEU A 235 -8.67 20.56 -4.96
N ALA A 236 -8.23 21.43 -5.86
CA ALA A 236 -8.41 21.23 -7.30
C ALA A 236 -7.65 20.00 -7.84
N GLU A 237 -6.64 19.55 -7.11
CA GLU A 237 -5.87 18.33 -7.39
C GLU A 237 -6.42 17.10 -6.66
N LEU A 238 -7.45 17.25 -5.83
CA LEU A 238 -8.13 16.13 -5.19
C LEU A 238 -8.81 15.29 -6.29
N PRO A 239 -8.41 14.03 -6.50
CA PRO A 239 -9.02 13.19 -7.51
C PRO A 239 -10.47 12.91 -7.12
N ALA A 240 -11.36 12.95 -8.12
CA ALA A 240 -12.75 12.57 -7.90
C ALA A 240 -12.80 11.09 -7.49
N ALA A 241 -13.07 10.85 -6.20
CA ALA A 241 -13.41 9.51 -5.74
C ALA A 241 -14.70 9.08 -6.46
N PRO A 242 -14.78 7.86 -7.02
CA PRO A 242 -16.03 7.37 -7.59
C PRO A 242 -17.14 7.49 -6.53
N ALA A 243 -18.38 7.80 -6.93
CA ALA A 243 -19.50 7.88 -5.98
C ALA A 243 -19.77 6.57 -5.21
N THR A 244 -19.20 5.46 -5.67
CA THR A 244 -19.17 4.14 -5.01
C THR A 244 -17.98 3.93 -4.08
N ALA A 245 -16.99 4.81 -4.10
CA ALA A 245 -15.88 4.88 -3.16
C ALA A 245 -16.16 5.90 -2.04
N ILE A 246 -17.05 6.87 -2.26
CA ILE A 246 -17.59 7.75 -1.20
C ILE A 246 -18.49 6.88 -0.32
N PRO A 247 -18.04 6.46 0.88
CA PRO A 247 -18.82 5.54 1.68
C PRO A 247 -20.10 6.22 2.14
N TRP A 248 -21.15 5.45 2.35
CA TRP A 248 -22.34 5.93 3.05
C TRP A 248 -22.02 6.43 4.49
N ILE A 249 -20.81 6.15 5.02
CA ILE A 249 -20.28 6.79 6.24
C ILE A 249 -20.20 8.30 6.10
N VAL A 250 -19.74 8.78 4.94
CA VAL A 250 -19.67 10.20 4.61
C VAL A 250 -21.09 10.74 4.49
N ARG A 251 -22.04 9.99 3.89
CA ARG A 251 -23.47 10.35 3.89
C ARG A 251 -24.13 10.38 5.28
N LEU A 252 -23.69 9.54 6.21
CA LEU A 252 -24.18 9.53 7.60
C LEU A 252 -23.68 10.76 8.37
N PHE A 253 -22.48 11.26 8.04
CA PHE A 253 -21.93 12.50 8.57
C PHE A 253 -22.33 13.77 7.79
N GLU A 254 -22.72 13.64 6.51
CA GLU A 254 -23.14 14.72 5.59
C GLU A 254 -24.47 15.35 5.97
N ASN A 255 -25.27 14.70 6.83
CA ASN A 255 -26.55 15.23 7.25
C ASN A 255 -26.44 15.82 8.68
N PRO A 256 -26.13 17.13 8.83
CA PRO A 256 -26.16 17.80 10.13
C PRO A 256 -27.55 17.77 10.79
N ALA A 257 -28.60 17.40 10.05
CA ALA A 257 -29.98 17.17 10.51
C ALA A 257 -30.34 15.67 10.67
N GLY A 258 -29.40 14.74 10.51
CA GLY A 258 -29.60 13.31 10.70
C GLY A 258 -29.84 12.93 12.16
N TRP A 259 -30.53 11.82 12.42
CA TRP A 259 -30.87 11.36 13.78
C TRP A 259 -29.65 10.97 14.64
N LEU A 260 -28.50 10.74 14.00
CA LEU A 260 -27.19 10.43 14.60
C LEU A 260 -26.30 11.69 14.57
N ARG A 261 -26.68 12.74 15.29
CA ARG A 261 -25.87 13.97 15.43
C ARG A 261 -24.65 13.70 16.33
N LEU A 262 -23.66 13.01 15.79
CA LEU A 262 -22.36 12.90 16.42
C LEU A 262 -21.65 14.25 16.39
N HIS A 263 -20.85 14.53 17.42
CA HIS A 263 -20.04 15.74 17.45
C HIS A 263 -19.08 15.75 16.25
N GLY A 264 -19.06 16.84 15.46
CA GLY A 264 -18.19 16.97 14.29
C GLY A 264 -18.81 16.55 12.96
N ALA A 265 -20.13 16.38 12.86
CA ALA A 265 -20.81 16.21 11.59
C ALA A 265 -20.56 17.44 10.67
N ILE A 266 -20.15 17.20 9.44
CA ILE A 266 -19.66 18.25 8.52
C ILE A 266 -20.04 17.94 7.07
N HIS A 267 -20.18 18.98 6.24
CA HIS A 267 -20.44 18.82 4.82
C HIS A 267 -19.21 18.23 4.08
N LEU A 268 -19.46 17.45 3.02
CA LEU A 268 -18.42 16.78 2.22
C LEU A 268 -17.30 17.73 1.77
N LYS A 269 -17.68 18.91 1.25
CA LYS A 269 -16.73 19.94 0.83
C LYS A 269 -15.78 20.35 1.94
N ASP A 270 -16.31 20.54 3.14
CA ASP A 270 -15.52 20.97 4.29
C ASP A 270 -14.67 19.80 4.84
N HIS A 271 -15.16 18.56 4.74
CA HIS A 271 -14.38 17.35 5.04
C HIS A 271 -13.14 17.24 4.15
N ASP A 272 -13.28 17.49 2.85
CA ASP A 272 -12.16 17.52 1.91
C ASP A 272 -11.15 18.62 2.26
N MET A 273 -11.62 19.77 2.77
CA MET A 273 -10.72 20.82 3.29
C MET A 273 -9.90 20.32 4.49
N ILE A 274 -10.50 19.51 5.38
CA ILE A 274 -9.79 18.96 6.54
C ILE A 274 -8.69 18.00 6.10
N HIS A 275 -8.93 17.13 5.11
CA HIS A 275 -7.88 16.29 4.52
C HIS A 275 -6.66 17.10 4.09
N VAL A 276 -6.89 18.19 3.36
CA VAL A 276 -5.82 19.09 2.89
C VAL A 276 -5.12 19.79 4.06
N LEU A 277 -5.89 20.32 5.02
CA LEU A 277 -5.34 21.04 6.17
C LEU A 277 -4.50 20.13 7.06
N LEU A 278 -4.88 18.87 7.22
CA LEU A 278 -4.13 17.88 7.98
C LEU A 278 -3.03 17.23 7.13
N GLY A 279 -2.97 17.42 5.82
CA GLY A 279 -1.96 16.75 5.00
C GLY A 279 -2.22 15.25 4.81
N ARG A 280 -3.49 14.83 4.95
CA ARG A 280 -3.94 13.43 4.91
C ARG A 280 -4.45 13.07 3.52
N GLY A 281 -4.28 11.81 3.13
CA GLY A 281 -4.84 11.30 1.88
C GLY A 281 -6.16 10.57 2.10
N LEU A 282 -6.57 9.73 1.14
CA LEU A 282 -7.96 9.22 1.09
C LEU A 282 -8.11 7.73 1.47
N LEU A 283 -7.12 7.09 2.10
CA LEU A 283 -7.24 5.68 2.50
C LEU A 283 -8.10 5.57 3.77
N ASP A 284 -8.70 4.41 4.03
CA ASP A 284 -9.55 4.18 5.22
C ASP A 284 -8.87 4.57 6.55
N GLN A 285 -7.54 4.44 6.63
CA GLN A 285 -6.75 4.86 7.80
C GLN A 285 -6.71 6.38 7.96
N ASP A 286 -6.55 7.10 6.84
CA ASP A 286 -6.55 8.55 6.82
C ASP A 286 -7.96 9.08 7.12
N GLU A 287 -9.00 8.49 6.54
CA GLU A 287 -10.40 8.81 6.85
C GLU A 287 -10.70 8.61 8.35
N ALA A 288 -10.25 7.48 8.92
CA ALA A 288 -10.42 7.21 10.34
C ALA A 288 -9.81 8.32 11.21
N PHE A 289 -8.59 8.77 10.87
CA PHE A 289 -7.94 9.86 11.59
C PHE A 289 -8.61 11.20 11.37
N VAL A 290 -9.00 11.54 10.14
CA VAL A 290 -9.69 12.81 9.82
C VAL A 290 -11.00 12.88 10.59
N ILE A 291 -11.81 11.83 10.57
CA ILE A 291 -13.05 11.74 11.36
C ILE A 291 -12.73 11.92 12.84
N GLY A 292 -11.76 11.16 13.38
CA GLY A 292 -11.33 11.30 14.77
C GLY A 292 -10.95 12.73 15.11
N PHE A 293 -10.13 13.38 14.28
CA PHE A 293 -9.66 14.75 14.47
C PHE A 293 -10.80 15.75 14.47
N THR A 294 -11.72 15.65 13.50
CA THR A 294 -12.90 16.52 13.42
C THR A 294 -13.77 16.38 14.66
N MET A 295 -14.08 15.15 15.08
CA MET A 295 -14.82 14.89 16.32
C MET A 295 -14.07 15.46 17.54
N GLY A 296 -12.76 15.26 17.61
CA GLY A 296 -11.92 15.71 18.72
C GLY A 296 -11.85 17.23 18.83
N SER A 297 -11.89 17.95 17.69
CA SER A 297 -11.85 19.41 17.64
C SER A 297 -13.02 20.09 18.36
N THR A 298 -14.16 19.40 18.50
CA THR A 298 -15.32 19.88 19.27
C THR A 298 -15.07 19.97 20.77
N LYS A 299 -14.05 19.26 21.28
CA LYS A 299 -13.75 19.06 22.71
C LYS A 299 -14.89 18.43 23.54
N ALA A 300 -16.00 18.06 22.92
CA ALA A 300 -17.22 17.60 23.60
C ALA A 300 -17.42 16.07 23.56
N VAL A 301 -16.60 15.35 22.81
CA VAL A 301 -16.72 13.88 22.65
C VAL A 301 -16.44 13.17 23.98
N SER A 302 -17.48 12.48 24.48
CA SER A 302 -17.39 11.66 25.68
C SER A 302 -16.72 10.31 25.42
N SER A 303 -16.20 9.66 26.48
CA SER A 303 -15.63 8.30 26.37
C SER A 303 -16.68 7.27 25.92
N ALA A 304 -17.94 7.46 26.30
CA ALA A 304 -19.04 6.60 25.89
C ALA A 304 -19.35 6.75 24.39
N GLU A 305 -19.37 7.98 23.89
CA GLU A 305 -19.55 8.28 22.46
C GLU A 305 -18.39 7.72 21.63
N ARG A 306 -17.14 7.88 22.09
CA ARG A 306 -15.96 7.25 21.46
C ARG A 306 -16.11 5.73 21.36
N ALA A 307 -16.47 5.07 22.46
CA ALA A 307 -16.60 3.61 22.51
C ALA A 307 -17.76 3.11 21.64
N TRP A 308 -18.90 3.81 21.67
CA TRP A 308 -20.05 3.52 20.84
C TRP A 308 -19.70 3.66 19.36
N PHE A 309 -19.08 4.78 18.97
CA PHE A 309 -18.68 5.01 17.59
C PHE A 309 -17.72 3.93 17.10
N GLY A 310 -16.67 3.63 17.87
CA GLY A 310 -15.71 2.57 17.57
C GLY A 310 -16.37 1.20 17.39
N PHE A 311 -17.38 0.88 18.21
CA PHE A 311 -18.16 -0.35 18.07
C PHE A 311 -18.95 -0.37 16.76
N VAL A 312 -19.64 0.72 16.42
CA VAL A 312 -20.47 0.79 15.21
C VAL A 312 -19.58 0.65 13.98
N VAL A 313 -18.55 1.47 13.83
CA VAL A 313 -17.68 1.47 12.63
C VAL A 313 -16.89 0.18 12.43
N SER A 314 -16.59 -0.55 13.50
CA SER A 314 -15.83 -1.80 13.42
C SER A 314 -16.67 -3.08 13.33
N ARG A 315 -17.97 -3.04 13.62
CA ARG A 315 -18.82 -4.24 13.66
C ARG A 315 -20.11 -4.14 12.88
N LEU A 316 -20.77 -2.99 12.89
CA LEU A 316 -22.07 -2.81 12.25
C LEU A 316 -21.95 -2.31 10.81
N TYR A 317 -20.81 -1.72 10.45
CA TYR A 317 -20.58 -1.25 9.10
C TYR A 317 -20.43 -2.43 8.12
N PRO A 318 -21.07 -2.34 6.93
CA PRO A 318 -20.88 -3.31 5.87
C PRO A 318 -19.48 -3.16 5.26
N GLU A 319 -18.87 -4.29 4.87
CA GLU A 319 -17.68 -4.27 4.01
C GLU A 319 -18.00 -3.55 2.68
N PRO A 320 -17.06 -2.81 2.07
CA PRO A 320 -15.66 -2.63 2.47
C PRO A 320 -15.42 -1.51 3.51
N TYR A 321 -16.46 -0.81 3.97
CA TYR A 321 -16.34 0.42 4.76
C TYR A 321 -16.15 0.22 6.27
N ARG A 322 -15.93 -1.03 6.68
CA ARG A 322 -15.75 -1.38 8.07
C ARG A 322 -14.33 -1.04 8.48
N ILE A 323 -14.19 -0.10 9.42
CA ILE A 323 -12.88 0.21 10.00
C ILE A 323 -12.47 -0.97 10.87
N SER A 324 -11.43 -1.70 10.44
CA SER A 324 -10.93 -2.84 11.22
C SER A 324 -10.52 -2.41 12.63
N GLN A 325 -10.59 -3.32 13.61
CA GLN A 325 -10.18 -3.01 14.99
C GLN A 325 -8.74 -2.50 15.09
N ARG A 326 -7.86 -2.94 14.19
CA ARG A 326 -6.49 -2.43 14.08
C ARG A 326 -6.49 -0.95 13.68
N MET A 327 -7.31 -0.55 12.72
CA MET A 327 -7.38 0.81 12.18
C MET A 327 -8.07 1.81 13.11
N LEU A 328 -8.80 1.34 14.13
CA LEU A 328 -9.31 2.20 15.21
C LEU A 328 -8.20 2.97 15.94
N ALA A 329 -6.95 2.48 15.91
CA ALA A 329 -5.81 3.23 16.47
C ALA A 329 -5.60 4.59 15.77
N ALA A 330 -5.82 4.67 14.45
CA ALA A 330 -5.72 5.95 13.72
C ALA A 330 -6.86 6.90 14.10
N TYR A 331 -8.08 6.38 14.24
CA TYR A 331 -9.22 7.15 14.74
C TYR A 331 -8.97 7.70 16.15
N ASP A 332 -8.49 6.86 17.06
CA ASP A 332 -8.21 7.25 18.44
C ASP A 332 -7.12 8.32 18.54
N LEU A 333 -6.07 8.20 17.73
CA LEU A 333 -5.01 9.21 17.64
C LEU A 333 -5.49 10.51 17.00
N GLY A 334 -6.36 10.43 15.97
CA GLY A 334 -7.02 11.59 15.39
C GLY A 334 -7.84 12.33 16.44
N LEU A 335 -8.67 11.60 17.20
CA LEU A 335 -9.49 12.15 18.28
C LEU A 335 -8.63 12.82 19.36
N GLU A 336 -7.54 12.18 19.77
CA GLU A 336 -6.61 12.74 20.73
C GLU A 336 -5.96 14.02 20.19
N ALA A 337 -5.45 14.00 18.95
CA ALA A 337 -4.88 15.18 18.30
C ALA A 337 -5.87 16.33 18.24
N GLY A 338 -7.10 16.08 17.76
CA GLY A 338 -8.16 17.08 17.71
C GLY A 338 -8.50 17.65 19.10
N ARG A 339 -8.37 16.87 20.17
CA ARG A 339 -8.61 17.31 21.56
C ARG A 339 -7.43 18.06 22.18
N GLU A 340 -6.20 17.69 21.87
CA GLU A 340 -4.99 18.24 22.49
C GLU A 340 -4.38 19.44 21.75
N LEU A 341 -4.60 19.55 20.44
CA LEU A 341 -4.26 20.76 19.70
C LEU A 341 -5.25 21.86 20.09
N ASP A 342 -4.80 23.11 20.18
CA ASP A 342 -5.68 24.27 20.42
C ASP A 342 -6.44 24.66 19.14
N VAL A 343 -7.00 23.64 18.48
CA VAL A 343 -7.72 23.75 17.23
C VAL A 343 -9.15 24.22 17.52
N LYS A 344 -9.63 25.15 16.69
CA LYS A 344 -11.03 25.55 16.67
C LYS A 344 -11.92 24.39 16.27
N ASP A 345 -13.20 24.50 16.61
CA ASP A 345 -14.18 23.51 16.22
C ASP A 345 -14.41 23.50 14.70
N LEU A 346 -13.75 22.57 13.99
CA LEU A 346 -13.60 22.61 12.54
C LEU A 346 -14.94 22.53 11.80
N HIS A 347 -15.92 21.82 12.35
CA HIS A 347 -17.23 21.71 11.72
C HIS A 347 -18.06 23.01 11.75
N CYS A 348 -17.65 23.99 12.57
CA CYS A 348 -18.32 25.29 12.69
C CYS A 348 -17.57 26.44 11.99
N VAL A 349 -16.25 26.31 11.79
CA VAL A 349 -15.39 27.46 11.44
C VAL A 349 -14.84 27.44 10.01
N LEU A 350 -14.97 26.32 9.30
CA LEU A 350 -14.56 26.23 7.89
C LEU A 350 -15.51 27.05 7.01
N ARG A 351 -14.93 27.83 6.10
CA ARG A 351 -15.64 28.82 5.29
C ARG A 351 -14.97 28.98 3.93
N ASP A 352 -15.76 29.35 2.92
CA ASP A 352 -15.32 29.52 1.54
C ASP A 352 -14.24 30.60 1.35
N ASP A 353 -14.21 31.63 2.21
CA ASP A 353 -13.19 32.67 2.18
C ASP A 353 -11.79 32.15 2.55
N MET A 354 -11.69 30.93 3.10
CA MET A 354 -10.42 30.25 3.35
C MET A 354 -9.80 29.62 2.10
N LEU A 355 -10.56 29.41 1.02
CA LEU A 355 -10.10 28.68 -0.16
C LEU A 355 -8.93 29.36 -0.86
N ASP A 356 -8.95 30.69 -0.99
CA ASP A 356 -7.94 31.46 -1.72
C ASP A 356 -6.73 31.86 -0.85
N ARG A 357 -6.66 31.35 0.37
CA ARG A 357 -5.62 31.72 1.34
C ARG A 357 -4.51 30.67 1.41
N PRO A 358 -3.26 31.06 1.68
CA PRO A 358 -2.17 30.11 1.90
C PRO A 358 -2.49 29.14 3.04
N LEU A 359 -2.21 27.85 2.83
CA LEU A 359 -2.52 26.79 3.78
C LEU A 359 -1.91 27.04 5.16
N GLY A 360 -0.68 27.54 5.22
CA GLY A 360 -0.03 27.86 6.49
C GLY A 360 -0.77 28.95 7.26
N ALA A 361 -1.39 29.91 6.56
CA ALA A 361 -2.20 30.95 7.19
C ALA A 361 -3.53 30.40 7.70
N VAL A 362 -4.18 29.52 6.94
CA VAL A 362 -5.44 28.87 7.36
C VAL A 362 -5.21 27.94 8.55
N ARG A 363 -4.16 27.10 8.52
CA ARG A 363 -3.76 26.23 9.64
C ARG A 363 -3.53 27.03 10.92
N ARG A 364 -2.78 28.14 10.85
CA ARG A 364 -2.55 29.02 12.01
C ARG A 364 -3.84 29.64 12.54
N GLU A 365 -4.73 30.12 11.67
CA GLU A 365 -6.02 30.67 12.09
C GLU A 365 -6.89 29.62 12.79
N LEU A 366 -6.84 28.38 12.32
CA LEU A 366 -7.61 27.27 12.87
C LEU A 366 -6.97 26.66 14.11
N GLY A 367 -5.72 26.99 14.46
CA GLY A 367 -4.99 26.38 15.57
C GLY A 367 -4.40 25.00 15.25
N ILE A 368 -4.25 24.67 13.96
CA ILE A 368 -3.61 23.43 13.50
C ILE A 368 -2.09 23.65 13.50
N ASP A 369 -1.43 23.24 14.59
CA ASP A 369 0.03 23.23 14.69
C ASP A 369 0.60 22.00 13.98
N SER A 370 1.15 22.20 12.78
CA SER A 370 1.75 21.12 11.98
C SER A 370 2.94 20.44 12.66
N ARG A 371 3.66 21.10 13.58
CA ARG A 371 4.75 20.46 14.32
C ARG A 371 4.18 19.46 15.33
N ARG A 372 3.22 19.88 16.13
CA ARG A 372 2.53 18.96 17.07
C ARG A 372 1.80 17.85 16.35
N LEU A 373 1.21 18.13 15.17
CA LEU A 373 0.54 17.11 14.37
C LEU A 373 1.49 16.00 13.91
N ARG A 374 2.76 16.32 13.61
CA ARG A 374 3.80 15.32 13.29
C ARG A 374 4.10 14.37 14.46
N GLU A 375 3.94 14.81 15.71
CA GLU A 375 4.10 13.95 16.90
C GLU A 375 3.04 12.85 16.94
N PHE A 376 1.78 13.19 16.60
CA PHE A 376 0.70 12.21 16.45
C PHE A 376 0.94 11.26 15.28
N TYR A 377 1.50 11.76 14.17
CA TYR A 377 1.88 10.94 13.03
C TYR A 377 3.00 9.95 13.35
N ALA A 378 3.98 10.35 14.16
CA ALA A 378 5.02 9.45 14.65
C ALA A 378 4.41 8.32 15.51
N ARG A 379 3.48 8.65 16.40
CA ARG A 379 2.75 7.68 17.23
C ARG A 379 1.88 6.75 16.39
N GLU A 380 1.19 7.27 15.38
CA GLU A 380 0.40 6.45 14.46
C GLU A 380 1.27 5.46 13.71
N ARG A 381 2.42 5.92 13.18
CA ARG A 381 3.35 5.05 12.46
C ARG A 381 3.94 3.95 13.35
N ALA A 382 4.12 4.23 14.65
CA ALA A 382 4.54 3.22 15.62
C ALA A 382 3.42 2.21 15.95
N ALA A 383 2.17 2.66 16.03
CA ALA A 383 1.01 1.82 16.31
C ALA A 383 0.57 0.97 15.08
N LEU A 384 0.75 1.51 13.88
CA LEU A 384 0.32 0.93 12.59
C LEU A 384 1.51 0.78 11.62
N PRO A 385 2.57 0.05 12.00
CA PRO A 385 3.75 -0.06 11.15
C PRO A 385 3.44 -0.82 9.86
N GLY A 386 4.01 -0.34 8.76
CA GLY A 386 3.96 -1.02 7.47
C GLY A 386 2.70 -0.80 6.64
N THR A 387 1.76 0.05 7.07
CA THR A 387 0.66 0.49 6.20
C THR A 387 1.12 1.58 5.24
N LEU A 388 0.46 1.70 4.08
CA LEU A 388 0.75 2.76 3.11
C LEU A 388 0.54 4.15 3.74
N ALA A 389 -0.62 4.35 4.37
CA ALA A 389 -0.98 5.59 5.08
C ALA A 389 0.06 6.01 6.11
N SER A 390 0.49 5.12 7.01
CA SER A 390 1.53 5.45 8.01
C SER A 390 2.91 5.69 7.41
N SER A 391 3.20 5.12 6.25
CA SER A 391 4.53 5.22 5.64
C SER A 391 4.74 6.55 4.89
N ARG A 392 3.66 7.19 4.46
CA ARG A 392 3.68 8.52 3.81
C ARG A 392 3.62 9.69 4.78
N LEU A 393 3.32 9.44 6.06
CA LEU A 393 3.20 10.50 7.04
C LEU A 393 4.52 11.24 7.23
N PRO A 394 4.55 12.58 7.12
CA PRO A 394 5.74 13.36 7.36
C PRO A 394 6.13 13.23 8.83
N LEU A 395 7.34 12.73 9.08
CA LEU A 395 7.99 12.82 10.39
C LEU A 395 8.91 14.02 10.39
N ASP A 396 9.26 14.54 11.56
CA ASP A 396 10.31 15.54 11.66
C ASP A 396 11.58 15.02 10.99
N LEU A 397 12.07 15.74 9.98
CA LEU A 397 13.49 15.76 9.69
C LEU A 397 14.16 16.39 10.91
N PRO A 398 15.25 15.83 11.48
CA PRO A 398 16.07 16.61 12.38
C PRO A 398 16.40 17.92 11.66
N ALA A 399 16.18 19.04 12.36
CA ALA A 399 16.51 20.37 11.86
C ALA A 399 17.89 20.31 11.19
N ALA A 400 18.00 20.85 9.97
CA ALA A 400 19.29 21.04 9.33
C ALA A 400 20.23 21.65 10.38
N THR A 401 21.19 20.85 10.85
CA THR A 401 22.23 21.32 11.75
C THR A 401 22.89 22.49 11.08
N ASP A 402 22.97 23.61 11.79
CA ASP A 402 23.79 24.78 11.45
C ASP A 402 25.13 24.31 10.88
N GLN A 403 25.23 24.29 9.55
CA GLN A 403 26.52 24.31 8.88
C GLN A 403 26.93 25.79 8.88
N PRO A 404 28.01 26.17 9.58
CA PRO A 404 28.53 27.52 9.45
C PRO A 404 28.88 27.78 7.98
N PRO A 405 28.67 29.01 7.48
CA PRO A 405 28.94 29.33 6.08
C PRO A 405 30.39 29.00 5.74
N LEU A 406 30.57 28.32 4.60
CA LEU A 406 31.89 28.07 4.03
C LEU A 406 32.64 29.40 3.87
N PRO A 407 33.92 29.48 4.25
CA PRO A 407 34.68 30.70 4.09
C PRO A 407 34.77 31.07 2.61
N GLU A 408 34.47 32.33 2.31
CA GLU A 408 34.67 32.89 0.98
C GLU A 408 36.13 32.67 0.55
N ALA A 409 36.30 32.08 -0.63
CA ALA A 409 37.60 31.89 -1.23
C ALA A 409 38.24 33.26 -1.52
N ALA A 410 39.43 33.47 -0.94
CA ALA A 410 40.33 34.56 -1.29
C ALA A 410 41.21 34.18 -2.48
#